data_AF-A0A9D5ES09-F1
#
_entry.id   AF-A0A9D5ES09-F1
#
_cell.length_a   1.000
_cell.length_b   1.000
_cell.length_c   1.000
_cell.angle_alpha   90.00
_cell.angle_beta   90.00
_cell.angle_gamma   90.00
#
_symmetry.space_group_name_H-M   'P 1'
#
loop_
_entity.id
_entity.type
_entity.pdbx_description
1 polymer ?
#
loop_
_entity_poly.entity_id
_entity_poly.type
_entity_poly.pdbx_seq_one_letter_code
_entity_poly.pdbx_strand_id
1 'polypeptide(L)'
;GAVHLIDNNGSDPVVGTFAGLAELSTLTINGITFAITYKGGDSNDVALIKVPTTTDTVRPTVRISPPSVTAVRVGGVVRYTITYFDANFASSSLSAANIRLNRTGTANGTIVVTGTGKTRTVTIRNIRGNGTLSISILAGTAIDTAGNKALAAGPSSPFVVRPLVLVNRPR
;
A
#
# COMPACT_ATOMS: atom_id res chain seq x y z
N GLY A 1 -3.62 30.03 -8.15
CA GLY A 1 -4.35 31.28 -8.36
C GLY A 1 -4.91 31.73 -7.03
N ALA A 2 -4.79 33.02 -6.73
CA ALA A 2 -5.43 33.62 -5.57
C ALA A 2 -6.85 34.08 -5.95
N VAL A 3 -7.77 34.06 -4.98
CA VAL A 3 -9.06 34.74 -5.11
C VAL A 3 -8.95 36.03 -4.31
N HIS A 4 -9.08 37.16 -4.97
CA HIS A 4 -9.05 38.45 -4.31
C HIS A 4 -10.42 38.74 -3.68
N LEU A 5 -10.41 39.07 -2.40
CA LEU A 5 -11.60 39.48 -1.65
C LEU A 5 -11.76 40.99 -1.74
N ILE A 6 -10.65 41.72 -1.73
CA ILE A 6 -10.56 43.16 -1.92
C ILE A 6 -9.38 43.40 -2.88
N ASP A 7 -9.69 43.94 -4.06
CA ASP A 7 -8.72 44.43 -5.04
C ASP A 7 -8.47 45.92 -4.79
N ASN A 8 -7.38 46.23 -4.09
CA ASN A 8 -7.01 47.58 -3.74
C ASN A 8 -5.96 48.12 -4.71
N ASN A 9 -6.42 48.83 -5.74
CA ASN A 9 -5.57 49.41 -6.79
C ASN A 9 -4.97 50.79 -6.42
N GLY A 10 -5.17 51.25 -5.19
CA GLY A 10 -4.56 52.46 -4.64
C GLY A 10 -3.30 52.14 -3.82
N SER A 11 -2.48 53.16 -3.56
CA SER A 11 -1.25 52.99 -2.76
C SER A 11 -1.50 52.80 -1.26
N ASP A 12 -2.69 53.19 -0.78
CA ASP A 12 -3.04 53.11 0.64
C ASP A 12 -3.29 51.65 1.04
N PRO A 13 -2.67 51.13 2.11
CA PRO A 13 -2.86 49.75 2.52
C PRO A 13 -4.28 49.49 3.04
N VAL A 14 -4.77 48.26 2.86
CA VAL A 14 -5.94 47.82 3.64
C VAL A 14 -5.51 47.74 5.12
N VAL A 15 -6.06 48.61 5.96
CA VAL A 15 -5.74 48.68 7.39
C VAL A 15 -6.72 47.83 8.21
N GLY A 16 -6.17 46.93 9.02
CA GLY A 16 -6.94 46.06 9.92
C GLY A 16 -7.02 44.62 9.43
N THR A 17 -7.71 43.79 10.21
CA THR A 17 -7.98 42.39 9.86
C THR A 17 -9.48 42.11 9.98
N PHE A 18 -9.97 41.10 9.26
CA PHE A 18 -11.26 40.52 9.59
C PHE A 18 -11.20 39.93 11.00
N ALA A 19 -12.25 40.14 11.79
CA ALA A 19 -12.30 39.68 13.18
C ALA A 19 -12.01 38.17 13.27
N GLY A 20 -11.01 37.80 14.08
CA GLY A 20 -10.59 36.41 14.26
C GLY A 20 -9.69 35.82 13.16
N LEU A 21 -9.31 36.61 12.14
CA LEU A 21 -8.50 36.15 11.02
C LEU A 21 -7.21 36.97 10.90
N ALA A 22 -6.18 36.60 11.67
CA ALA A 22 -4.83 37.14 11.47
C ALA A 22 -4.22 36.71 10.12
N GLU A 23 -3.13 37.33 9.69
CA GLU A 23 -2.35 36.92 8.50
C GLU A 23 -2.08 35.40 8.51
N LEU A 24 -2.29 34.74 7.37
CA LEU A 24 -2.21 33.28 7.16
C LEU A 24 -3.21 32.43 7.98
N SER A 25 -4.20 33.03 8.64
CA SER A 25 -5.31 32.26 9.21
C SER A 25 -6.00 31.44 8.13
N THR A 26 -6.41 30.23 8.48
CA THR A 26 -6.99 29.30 7.51
C THR A 26 -8.52 29.29 7.56
N LEU A 27 -9.12 29.18 6.38
CA LEU A 27 -10.55 29.09 6.14
C LEU A 27 -10.81 27.86 5.29
N THR A 28 -11.78 27.03 5.66
CA THR A 28 -12.19 25.89 4.83
C THR A 28 -13.51 26.22 4.14
N ILE A 29 -13.49 26.28 2.81
CA ILE A 29 -14.64 26.59 1.96
C ILE A 29 -14.86 25.40 1.04
N ASN A 30 -16.02 24.72 1.13
CA ASN A 30 -16.33 23.51 0.36
C ASN A 30 -15.24 22.41 0.43
N GLY A 31 -14.60 22.26 1.59
CA GLY A 31 -13.52 21.27 1.80
C GLY A 31 -12.14 21.69 1.29
N ILE A 32 -12.01 22.87 0.69
CA ILE A 32 -10.71 23.43 0.29
C ILE A 32 -10.25 24.41 1.36
N THR A 33 -9.03 24.21 1.86
CA THR A 33 -8.40 25.13 2.81
C THR A 33 -7.71 26.25 2.06
N PHE A 34 -8.02 27.48 2.45
CA PHE A 34 -7.39 28.71 2.00
C PHE A 34 -6.73 29.39 3.20
N ALA A 35 -5.62 30.08 2.97
CA ALA A 35 -5.02 31.01 3.90
C ALA A 35 -5.35 32.43 3.45
N ILE A 36 -5.77 33.29 4.38
CA ILE A 36 -5.94 34.71 4.09
C ILE A 36 -4.58 35.40 4.11
N THR A 37 -4.34 36.29 3.15
CA THR A 37 -3.23 37.25 3.18
C THR A 37 -3.78 38.67 3.03
N TYR A 38 -3.26 39.59 3.82
CA TYR A 38 -3.52 41.03 3.74
C TYR A 38 -2.46 41.76 2.91
N LYS A 39 -1.63 41.00 2.18
CA LYS A 39 -0.54 41.49 1.33
C LYS A 39 -0.58 40.84 -0.06
N GLY A 40 -1.78 40.58 -0.57
CA GLY A 40 -2.00 40.06 -1.92
C GLY A 40 -1.67 41.09 -3.00
N GLY A 41 -1.62 40.64 -4.26
CA GLY A 41 -1.43 41.49 -5.44
C GLY A 41 -0.18 42.37 -5.38
N ASP A 42 -0.35 43.69 -5.47
CA ASP A 42 0.73 44.70 -5.39
C ASP A 42 1.19 45.04 -3.96
N SER A 43 0.97 44.11 -3.03
CA SER A 43 1.34 44.11 -1.59
C SER A 43 0.32 44.70 -0.62
N ASN A 44 -0.88 45.09 -1.09
CA ASN A 44 -1.94 45.67 -0.25
C ASN A 44 -3.32 45.01 -0.40
N ASP A 45 -3.47 43.96 -1.24
CA ASP A 45 -4.76 43.29 -1.41
C ASP A 45 -5.08 42.33 -0.27
N VAL A 46 -6.36 42.08 -0.06
CA VAL A 46 -6.80 40.96 0.77
C VAL A 46 -7.18 39.80 -0.14
N ALA A 47 -6.43 38.71 -0.06
CA ALA A 47 -6.61 37.55 -0.93
C ALA A 47 -6.67 36.25 -0.15
N LEU A 48 -7.38 35.27 -0.73
CA LEU A 48 -7.32 33.88 -0.32
C LEU A 48 -6.33 33.14 -1.19
N ILE A 49 -5.28 32.62 -0.57
CA ILE A 49 -4.31 31.74 -1.19
C ILE A 49 -4.74 30.31 -0.88
N LYS A 50 -4.98 29.51 -1.91
CA LYS A 50 -5.25 28.08 -1.73
C LYS A 50 -4.05 27.44 -1.02
N VAL A 51 -4.29 26.84 0.14
CA VAL A 51 -3.25 26.07 0.83
C VAL A 51 -3.02 24.79 0.02
N PRO A 52 -1.78 24.49 -0.42
CA PRO A 52 -1.50 23.26 -1.14
C PRO A 52 -1.81 22.06 -0.24
N THR A 53 -2.69 21.18 -0.69
CA THR A 53 -2.84 19.85 -0.10
C THR A 53 -1.70 18.99 -0.62
N THR A 54 -0.83 18.47 0.25
CA THR A 54 0.16 17.47 -0.14
C THR A 54 -0.58 16.19 -0.53
N THR A 55 -0.63 15.90 -1.83
CA THR A 55 -1.22 14.65 -2.32
C THR A 55 -0.24 13.53 -2.02
N ASP A 56 -0.68 12.52 -1.28
CA ASP A 56 0.13 11.33 -1.05
C ASP A 56 0.25 10.54 -2.37
N THR A 57 1.49 10.27 -2.75
CA THR A 57 1.85 9.49 -3.95
C THR A 57 2.65 8.24 -3.61
N VAL A 58 2.91 8.00 -2.32
CA VAL A 58 3.65 6.84 -1.84
C VAL A 58 2.73 5.63 -1.91
N ARG A 59 3.22 4.55 -2.51
CA ARG A 59 2.45 3.31 -2.64
C ARG A 59 2.71 2.39 -1.45
N PRO A 60 1.70 1.60 -1.02
CA PRO A 60 1.95 0.50 -0.11
C PRO A 60 2.95 -0.48 -0.71
N THR A 61 3.95 -0.88 0.08
CA THR A 61 4.93 -1.92 -0.33
C THR A 61 4.50 -3.28 0.21
N VAL A 62 4.83 -4.35 -0.52
CA VAL A 62 4.50 -5.73 -0.14
C VAL A 62 5.77 -6.51 0.11
N ARG A 63 5.87 -7.17 1.27
CA ARG A 63 6.97 -8.06 1.62
C ARG A 63 6.47 -9.47 1.87
N ILE A 64 7.18 -10.44 1.29
CA ILE A 64 6.94 -11.87 1.47
C ILE A 64 8.03 -12.40 2.40
N SER A 65 7.67 -13.09 3.48
CA SER A 65 8.65 -13.77 4.34
C SER A 65 9.38 -14.89 3.57
N PRO A 66 10.49 -15.43 4.10
CA PRO A 66 10.92 -16.77 3.73
C PRO A 66 9.80 -17.81 3.94
N PRO A 67 9.84 -18.96 3.25
CA PRO A 67 8.92 -20.05 3.57
C PRO A 67 9.15 -20.53 5.01
N SER A 68 8.10 -21.00 5.67
CA SER A 68 8.19 -21.52 7.05
C SER A 68 9.17 -22.68 7.21
N VAL A 69 9.46 -23.39 6.12
CA VAL A 69 10.48 -24.44 6.03
C VAL A 69 11.13 -24.39 4.65
N THR A 70 12.41 -24.76 4.55
CA THR A 70 13.15 -24.79 3.28
C THR A 70 12.97 -26.10 2.51
N ALA A 71 12.39 -27.14 3.13
CA ALA A 71 12.00 -28.37 2.49
C ALA A 71 10.79 -29.01 3.18
N VAL A 72 9.94 -29.69 2.41
CA VAL A 72 8.75 -30.38 2.91
C VAL A 72 8.55 -31.70 2.16
N ARG A 73 7.98 -32.70 2.83
CA ARG A 73 7.52 -33.93 2.16
C ARG A 73 6.15 -33.71 1.51
N VAL A 74 5.82 -34.50 0.49
CA VAL A 74 4.45 -34.59 -0.06
C VAL A 74 3.42 -34.73 1.07
N GLY A 75 2.32 -34.00 0.97
CA GLY A 75 1.27 -33.90 1.99
C GLY A 75 1.51 -32.83 3.07
N GLY A 76 2.73 -32.30 3.19
CA GLY A 76 3.04 -31.26 4.16
C GLY A 76 2.45 -29.89 3.81
N VAL A 77 2.68 -28.93 4.71
CA VAL A 77 2.14 -27.57 4.65
C VAL A 77 3.28 -26.57 4.79
N VAL A 78 3.28 -25.52 3.97
CA VAL A 78 4.23 -24.40 4.04
C VAL A 78 3.46 -23.10 4.15
N ARG A 79 3.92 -22.19 5.01
CA ARG A 79 3.31 -20.87 5.22
C ARG A 79 4.27 -19.76 4.85
N TYR A 80 3.72 -18.64 4.39
CA TYR A 80 4.38 -17.37 4.20
C TYR A 80 3.58 -16.29 4.93
N THR A 81 4.29 -15.38 5.60
CA THR A 81 3.71 -14.14 6.11
C THR A 81 3.88 -13.06 5.07
N ILE A 82 2.79 -12.40 4.71
CA ILE A 82 2.77 -11.24 3.82
C ILE A 82 2.54 -10.01 4.68
N THR A 83 3.37 -9.00 4.51
CA THR A 83 3.24 -7.73 5.24
C THR A 83 3.18 -6.57 4.26
N TYR A 84 2.17 -5.72 4.41
CA TYR A 84 2.03 -4.45 3.72
C TYR A 84 2.57 -3.32 4.59
N PHE A 85 3.43 -2.48 4.02
CA PHE A 85 3.97 -1.30 4.70
C PHE A 85 3.52 -0.04 3.99
N ASP A 86 2.82 0.79 4.75
CA ASP A 86 2.41 2.14 4.39
C ASP A 86 1.95 2.86 5.66
N ALA A 87 2.23 4.16 5.77
CA ALA A 87 1.75 5.00 6.87
C ALA A 87 0.24 5.24 6.76
N ASN A 88 -0.26 5.39 5.54
CA ASN A 88 -1.64 5.72 5.17
C ASN A 88 -2.40 4.50 4.62
N PHE A 89 -1.99 3.28 4.95
CA PHE A 89 -2.66 2.05 4.52
C PHE A 89 -4.17 2.09 4.80
N ALA A 90 -4.98 1.85 3.77
CA ALA A 90 -6.43 1.76 3.91
C ALA A 90 -6.89 0.30 4.00
N SER A 91 -6.59 -0.52 2.99
CA SER A 91 -7.07 -1.91 2.96
C SER A 91 -6.21 -2.86 2.13
N SER A 92 -6.42 -4.17 2.33
CA SER A 92 -5.84 -5.25 1.53
C SER A 92 -6.91 -6.19 0.99
N SER A 93 -6.85 -6.44 -0.31
CA SER A 93 -7.73 -7.34 -1.06
C SER A 93 -7.10 -8.71 -1.35
N LEU A 94 -5.96 -9.04 -0.72
CA LEU A 94 -5.20 -10.26 -1.03
C LEU A 94 -6.06 -11.52 -0.95
N SER A 95 -6.07 -12.29 -2.03
CA SER A 95 -6.78 -13.57 -2.15
C SER A 95 -5.91 -14.60 -2.85
N ALA A 96 -6.35 -15.86 -2.88
CA ALA A 96 -5.65 -16.91 -3.60
C ALA A 96 -5.49 -16.62 -5.11
N ALA A 97 -6.42 -15.88 -5.72
CA ALA A 97 -6.36 -15.48 -7.13
C ALA A 97 -5.19 -14.51 -7.42
N ASN A 98 -4.69 -13.81 -6.41
CA ASN A 98 -3.56 -12.90 -6.56
C ASN A 98 -2.20 -13.59 -6.39
N ILE A 99 -2.18 -14.88 -6.04
CA ILE A 99 -0.95 -15.64 -5.82
C ILE A 99 -0.61 -16.45 -7.06
N ARG A 100 0.56 -16.18 -7.65
CA ARG A 100 1.15 -17.06 -8.63
C ARG A 100 2.08 -18.05 -7.93
N LEU A 101 1.74 -19.34 -8.00
CA LEU A 101 2.60 -20.42 -7.54
C LEU A 101 3.65 -20.74 -8.61
N ASN A 102 4.90 -20.41 -8.33
CA ASN A 102 6.04 -20.73 -9.19
C ASN A 102 6.50 -22.15 -8.87
N ARG A 103 6.73 -22.95 -9.92
CA ARG A 103 6.95 -24.40 -9.80
C ARG A 103 8.12 -24.82 -10.69
N THR A 104 8.89 -25.80 -10.22
CA THR A 104 9.79 -26.59 -11.06
C THR A 104 9.42 -28.07 -10.96
N GLY A 105 9.77 -28.85 -11.97
CA GLY A 105 9.42 -30.27 -12.05
C GLY A 105 7.90 -30.50 -11.99
N THR A 106 7.48 -31.46 -11.18
CA THR A 106 6.06 -31.81 -10.97
C THR A 106 5.51 -31.24 -9.66
N ALA A 107 6.29 -30.45 -8.93
CA ALA A 107 5.90 -29.87 -7.66
C ALA A 107 4.64 -29.01 -7.79
N ASN A 108 3.64 -29.26 -6.95
CA ASN A 108 2.39 -28.49 -6.96
C ASN A 108 1.75 -28.45 -5.57
N GLY A 109 0.79 -27.56 -5.37
CA GLY A 109 0.06 -27.38 -4.12
C GLY A 109 -1.16 -26.48 -4.30
N THR A 110 -1.99 -26.41 -3.26
CA THR A 110 -3.19 -25.56 -3.20
C THR A 110 -2.89 -24.34 -2.34
N ILE A 111 -3.19 -23.15 -2.85
CA ILE A 111 -3.05 -21.89 -2.12
C ILE A 111 -4.30 -21.63 -1.28
N VAL A 112 -4.11 -21.24 -0.03
CA VAL A 112 -5.13 -20.64 0.84
C VAL A 112 -4.58 -19.35 1.41
N VAL A 113 -5.39 -18.28 1.41
CA VAL A 113 -5.02 -17.00 2.01
C VAL A 113 -5.95 -16.74 3.20
N THR A 114 -5.36 -16.40 4.35
CA THR A 114 -6.09 -16.04 5.58
C THR A 114 -5.54 -14.74 6.18
N GLY A 115 -6.20 -14.26 7.24
CA GLY A 115 -5.88 -12.99 7.89
C GLY A 115 -6.50 -11.78 7.17
N THR A 116 -6.37 -10.60 7.77
CA THR A 116 -6.92 -9.33 7.29
C THR A 116 -5.92 -8.18 7.53
N GLY A 117 -6.18 -7.01 6.95
CA GLY A 117 -5.35 -5.83 7.16
C GLY A 117 -3.92 -5.96 6.62
N LYS A 118 -2.95 -5.39 7.34
CA LYS A 118 -1.54 -5.30 6.91
C LYS A 118 -0.80 -6.63 6.90
N THR A 119 -1.26 -7.63 7.66
CA THR A 119 -0.58 -8.92 7.78
C THR A 119 -1.51 -10.04 7.32
N ARG A 120 -1.08 -10.77 6.29
CA ARG A 120 -1.82 -11.91 5.72
C ARG A 120 -0.97 -13.17 5.77
N THR A 121 -1.61 -14.32 5.76
CA THR A 121 -0.91 -15.61 5.69
C THR A 121 -1.29 -16.32 4.40
N VAL A 122 -0.28 -16.67 3.60
CA VAL A 122 -0.42 -17.56 2.45
C VAL A 122 0.02 -18.94 2.89
N THR A 123 -0.88 -19.91 2.81
CA THR A 123 -0.61 -21.32 3.11
C THR A 123 -0.65 -22.13 1.83
N ILE A 124 0.39 -22.92 1.58
CA ILE A 124 0.43 -23.96 0.56
C ILE A 124 0.18 -25.30 1.26
N ARG A 125 -0.87 -26.00 0.86
CA ARG A 125 -1.25 -27.33 1.37
C ARG A 125 -1.54 -28.29 0.23
N ASN A 126 -1.79 -29.56 0.54
CA ASN A 126 -1.98 -30.62 -0.45
C ASN A 126 -0.78 -30.67 -1.43
N ILE A 127 0.42 -30.49 -0.89
CA ILE A 127 1.67 -30.40 -1.65
C ILE A 127 1.99 -31.78 -2.23
N ARG A 128 2.32 -31.84 -3.52
CA ARG A 128 2.59 -33.06 -4.29
C ARG A 128 3.73 -32.86 -5.29
N GLY A 129 4.19 -33.97 -5.87
CA GLY A 129 5.23 -33.97 -6.91
C GLY A 129 6.65 -33.81 -6.36
N ASN A 130 7.58 -33.45 -7.24
CA ASN A 130 9.00 -33.21 -6.94
C ASN A 130 9.47 -31.94 -7.65
N GLY A 131 10.30 -31.15 -6.97
CA GLY A 131 10.86 -29.91 -7.48
C GLY A 131 10.88 -28.84 -6.39
N THR A 132 10.76 -27.58 -6.78
CA THR A 132 10.70 -26.42 -5.88
C THR A 132 9.41 -25.65 -6.07
N LEU A 133 8.93 -25.04 -4.97
CA LEU A 133 7.81 -24.11 -4.97
C LEU A 133 8.23 -22.77 -4.38
N SER A 134 7.76 -21.68 -4.98
CA SER A 134 7.81 -20.33 -4.41
C SER A 134 6.57 -19.54 -4.82
N ILE A 135 6.32 -18.38 -4.21
CA ILE A 135 5.15 -17.56 -4.56
C ILE A 135 5.56 -16.19 -5.09
N SER A 136 4.76 -15.67 -6.03
CA SER A 136 4.73 -14.27 -6.41
C SER A 136 3.34 -13.71 -6.15
N ILE A 137 3.24 -12.42 -5.84
CA ILE A 137 1.99 -11.71 -5.58
C ILE A 137 1.78 -10.69 -6.69
N LEU A 138 0.58 -10.69 -7.29
CA LEU A 138 0.19 -9.69 -8.30
C LEU A 138 0.07 -8.27 -7.68
N ALA A 139 0.17 -7.25 -8.52
CA ALA A 139 -0.05 -5.86 -8.11
C ALA A 139 -1.52 -5.62 -7.68
N GLY A 140 -1.76 -4.52 -6.97
CA GLY A 140 -3.10 -4.04 -6.60
C GLY A 140 -3.72 -4.75 -5.40
N THR A 141 -2.92 -5.47 -4.60
CA THR A 141 -3.44 -6.23 -3.44
C THR A 141 -3.55 -5.43 -2.14
N ALA A 142 -3.10 -4.17 -2.17
CA ALA A 142 -3.36 -3.18 -1.12
C ALA A 142 -3.51 -1.78 -1.74
N ILE A 143 -4.23 -0.93 -1.02
CA ILE A 143 -4.47 0.47 -1.35
C ILE A 143 -4.32 1.33 -0.09
N ASP A 144 -3.77 2.52 -0.23
CA ASP A 144 -3.75 3.54 0.83
C ASP A 144 -5.03 4.42 0.81
N THR A 145 -5.10 5.41 1.69
CA THR A 145 -6.23 6.36 1.74
C THR A 145 -6.25 7.35 0.57
N ALA A 146 -5.14 7.54 -0.13
CA ALA A 146 -5.03 8.40 -1.30
C ALA A 146 -5.35 7.66 -2.62
N GLY A 147 -5.55 6.34 -2.57
CA GLY A 147 -5.87 5.50 -3.73
C GLY A 147 -4.65 4.87 -4.41
N ASN A 148 -3.43 5.06 -3.89
CA ASN A 148 -2.22 4.45 -4.42
C ASN A 148 -2.24 2.95 -4.18
N LYS A 149 -1.97 2.17 -5.23
CA LYS A 149 -2.03 0.71 -5.21
C LYS A 149 -0.65 0.10 -5.09
N ALA A 150 -0.56 -0.96 -4.29
CA ALA A 150 0.67 -1.74 -4.14
C ALA A 150 1.13 -2.34 -5.47
N LEU A 151 2.44 -2.38 -5.69
CA LEU A 151 3.05 -3.11 -6.80
C LEU A 151 3.06 -4.62 -6.56
N ALA A 152 3.41 -5.39 -7.60
CA ALA A 152 3.64 -6.82 -7.48
C ALA A 152 4.88 -7.12 -6.61
N ALA A 153 4.94 -8.31 -6.02
CA ALA A 153 6.07 -8.74 -5.19
C ALA A 153 6.49 -10.19 -5.49
N GLY A 154 7.76 -10.48 -5.18
CA GLY A 154 8.38 -11.78 -5.35
C GLY A 154 9.09 -11.96 -6.71
N PRO A 155 9.53 -13.19 -7.04
CA PRO A 155 9.31 -14.44 -6.30
C PRO A 155 9.87 -14.44 -4.88
N SER A 156 9.23 -15.17 -3.97
CA SER A 156 9.81 -15.50 -2.65
C SER A 156 11.00 -16.45 -2.78
N SER A 157 11.76 -16.62 -1.71
CA SER A 157 12.68 -17.76 -1.61
C SER A 157 11.92 -19.09 -1.80
N PRO A 158 12.49 -20.06 -2.53
CA PRO A 158 11.84 -21.35 -2.77
C PRO A 158 12.01 -22.31 -1.59
N PHE A 159 11.15 -23.33 -1.51
CA PHE A 159 11.37 -24.54 -0.72
C PHE A 159 11.32 -25.78 -1.61
N VAL A 160 12.00 -26.84 -1.17
CA VAL A 160 12.09 -28.12 -1.89
C VAL A 160 10.91 -29.03 -1.52
N VAL A 161 10.27 -29.64 -2.52
CA VAL A 161 9.29 -30.71 -2.34
C VAL A 161 9.98 -32.06 -2.49
N ARG A 162 10.04 -32.81 -1.39
CA ARG A 162 10.66 -34.13 -1.32
C ARG A 162 9.62 -35.23 -1.56
N PRO A 163 9.98 -36.29 -2.30
CA PRO A 163 9.10 -37.43 -2.50
C PRO A 163 8.87 -38.17 -1.17
N LEU A 164 7.82 -39.01 -1.13
CA LEU A 164 7.71 -40.03 -0.09
C LEU A 164 8.94 -40.95 -0.19
N VAL A 165 9.48 -41.35 0.95
CA VAL A 165 10.41 -42.49 0.97
C VAL A 165 9.54 -43.74 0.90
N LEU A 166 9.57 -44.44 -0.23
CA LEU A 166 9.07 -45.82 -0.29
C LEU A 166 10.03 -46.67 0.56
N VAL A 167 9.61 -47.02 1.77
CA VAL A 167 10.30 -48.07 2.51
C VAL A 167 9.89 -49.39 1.87
N ASN A 168 10.73 -49.91 0.97
CA ASN A 168 10.65 -51.32 0.61
C ASN A 168 11.04 -52.11 1.86
N ARG A 169 10.06 -52.63 2.60
CA ARG A 169 10.33 -53.69 3.57
C ARG A 169 10.79 -54.91 2.76
N PRO A 170 12.02 -55.42 2.97
CA PRO A 170 12.38 -56.71 2.39
C PRO A 170 11.38 -57.76 2.90
N ARG A 171 10.92 -58.62 1.99
CA ARG A 171 10.15 -59.82 2.33
C ARG A 171 11.00 -60.79 3.12
#